data_AF-A0A526XS77-F1
#
_entry.id   AF-A0A526XS77-F1
#
_cell.length_a   1.000
_cell.length_b   1.000
_cell.length_c   1.000
_cell.angle_alpha   90.00
_cell.angle_beta   90.00
_cell.angle_gamma   90.00
#
_symmetry.space_group_name_H-M   'P 1'
#
loop_
_entity.id
_entity.type
_entity.pdbx_description
1 polymer ?
#
loop_
_entity_poly.entity_id
_entity_poly.type
_entity_poly.pdbx_seq_one_letter_code
_entity_poly.pdbx_strand_id
1 'polypeptide(L)'
;IIEPAGFPLSDRALKRAGMDYLKMAALTRHVDWQAFEHWRTGEARRLVLLSTRAATAYTDFAFADADILLFGRESAGVPDPVHEVADARLIIPMQPG
;
A
#
# COMPACT_ATOMS: atom_id res chain seq x y z
N ILE A 1 -0.18 -7.28 2.31
CA ILE A 1 1.25 -6.98 2.62
C ILE A 1 2.13 -7.64 1.57
N ILE A 2 3.15 -6.94 1.11
CA ILE A 2 4.12 -7.44 0.13
C ILE A 2 5.44 -7.68 0.86
N GLU A 3 5.94 -8.91 0.84
CA GLU A 3 7.20 -9.28 1.50
C GLU A 3 8.42 -8.88 0.64
N PRO A 4 9.60 -8.63 1.25
CA PRO A 4 9.90 -8.69 2.68
C PRO A 4 9.48 -7.42 3.43
N ALA A 5 8.59 -7.57 4.41
CA ALA A 5 8.30 -6.51 5.36
C ALA A 5 9.48 -6.40 6.34
N GLY A 6 10.01 -5.19 6.57
CA GLY A 6 11.14 -4.94 7.48
C GLY A 6 10.84 -5.17 8.96
N PHE A 7 9.70 -5.79 9.29
CA PHE A 7 9.26 -6.10 10.63
C PHE A 7 8.68 -7.52 10.67
N PRO A 8 8.92 -8.28 11.75
CA PRO A 8 8.42 -9.63 11.89
C PRO A 8 6.90 -9.60 12.11
N LEU A 9 6.17 -9.78 11.02
CA LEU A 9 4.72 -9.91 10.96
C LEU A 9 4.24 -11.29 11.43
N SER A 10 4.85 -11.79 12.52
CA SER A 10 4.37 -13.01 13.16
C SER A 10 3.06 -12.70 13.88
N ASP A 11 2.08 -13.61 13.78
CA ASP A 11 0.83 -13.54 14.54
C ASP A 11 1.05 -13.25 16.03
N ARG A 12 2.18 -13.69 16.56
CA ARG A 12 2.61 -13.46 17.95
C ARG A 12 2.98 -12.01 18.24
N ALA A 13 3.64 -11.32 17.29
CA ALA A 13 3.97 -9.90 17.40
C ALA A 13 2.70 -9.03 17.28
N LEU A 14 1.82 -9.37 16.34
CA LEU A 14 0.51 -8.73 16.16
C LEU A 14 -0.37 -8.86 17.40
N LYS A 15 -0.46 -10.08 17.96
CA LYS A 15 -1.22 -10.35 19.18
C LYS A 15 -0.66 -9.60 20.39
N ARG A 16 0.67 -9.52 20.52
CA ARG A 16 1.33 -8.80 21.62
C ARG A 16 1.16 -7.28 21.53
N ALA A 17 0.99 -6.73 20.32
CA ALA A 17 0.68 -5.32 20.11
C ALA A 17 -0.79 -4.95 20.37
N GLY A 18 -1.62 -5.89 20.85
CA GLY A 18 -3.05 -5.65 21.09
C GLY A 18 -3.88 -5.58 19.80
N MET A 19 -3.32 -6.03 18.67
CA MET A 19 -3.96 -5.97 17.36
C MET A 19 -4.75 -7.25 17.04
N ASP A 20 -5.55 -7.75 18.00
CA ASP A 20 -6.45 -8.89 17.76
C ASP A 20 -7.50 -8.57 16.66
N TYR A 21 -7.76 -7.28 16.38
CA TYR A 21 -8.58 -6.81 15.27
C TYR A 21 -8.01 -7.12 13.88
N LEU A 22 -6.69 -7.24 13.72
CA LEU A 22 -6.08 -7.54 12.42
C LEU A 22 -6.28 -9.00 11.99
N LYS A 23 -6.64 -9.91 12.91
CA LYS A 23 -7.11 -11.25 12.54
C LYS A 23 -8.50 -11.23 11.91
N MET A 24 -9.31 -10.21 12.20
CA MET A 24 -10.62 -10.00 11.57
C MET A 24 -10.50 -9.24 10.25
N ALA A 25 -9.45 -8.45 10.08
CA ALA A 25 -9.13 -7.85 8.79
C ALA A 25 -8.60 -8.96 7.86
N ALA A 26 -9.16 -9.08 6.66
CA ALA A 26 -8.72 -10.02 5.63
C ALA A 26 -7.29 -9.69 5.16
N LEU A 27 -6.30 -10.06 5.95
CA LEU A 27 -4.91 -9.75 5.70
C LEU A 27 -4.34 -10.71 4.64
N THR A 28 -4.35 -10.28 3.38
CA THR A 28 -3.69 -11.02 2.31
C THR A 28 -2.18 -10.75 2.31
N ARG A 29 -1.40 -11.83 2.35
CA ARG A 29 0.08 -11.79 2.25
C ARG A 29 0.48 -12.19 0.83
N HIS A 30 1.35 -11.38 0.23
CA HIS A 30 1.99 -11.67 -1.05
C HIS A 30 3.49 -11.85 -0.81
N VAL A 31 4.03 -12.94 -1.35
CA VAL A 31 5.43 -13.36 -1.14
C VAL A 31 6.45 -12.40 -1.75
N ASP A 32 6.04 -11.69 -2.80
CA ASP A 32 6.85 -10.68 -3.48
C ASP A 32 5.94 -9.71 -4.26
N TRP A 33 6.57 -8.73 -4.90
CA TRP A 33 5.90 -7.75 -5.75
C TRP A 33 5.17 -8.39 -6.95
N GLN A 34 5.76 -9.41 -7.57
CA GLN A 34 5.21 -10.02 -8.77
C GLN A 34 3.92 -10.78 -8.48
N ALA A 35 3.86 -11.50 -7.35
CA ALA A 35 2.67 -12.19 -6.88
C ALA A 35 1.53 -11.21 -6.55
N PHE A 36 1.87 -10.05 -5.98
CA PHE A 36 0.91 -8.97 -5.76
C PHE A 36 0.38 -8.39 -7.09
N GLU A 37 1.28 -8.13 -8.04
CA GLU A 37 0.94 -7.57 -9.35
C GLU A 37 0.03 -8.52 -10.15
N HIS A 38 0.33 -9.82 -10.13
CA HIS A 38 -0.50 -10.82 -10.79
C HIS A 38 -1.89 -10.93 -10.16
N TRP A 39 -1.96 -10.91 -8.82
CA TRP A 39 -3.24 -10.94 -8.10
C TRP A 39 -4.08 -9.70 -8.40
N ARG A 40 -3.50 -8.49 -8.33
CA ARG A 40 -4.27 -7.26 -8.54
C ARG A 40 -4.80 -7.15 -9.97
N THR A 41 -3.99 -7.56 -10.95
CA THR A 41 -4.35 -7.49 -12.37
C THR A 41 -5.41 -8.53 -12.72
N GLY A 42 -5.31 -9.73 -12.14
CA GLY A 42 -6.35 -10.76 -12.23
C GLY A 42 -7.70 -10.33 -11.64
N GLU A 43 -7.69 -9.49 -10.61
CA GLU A 43 -8.91 -8.92 -10.01
C GLU A 43 -9.32 -7.55 -10.57
N ALA A 44 -8.65 -7.08 -11.63
CA ALA A 44 -8.88 -5.78 -12.27
C ALA A 44 -8.87 -4.58 -11.28
N ARG A 45 -8.01 -4.64 -10.27
CA ARG A 45 -7.89 -3.61 -9.22
C ARG A 45 -6.87 -2.54 -9.61
N ARG A 46 -7.27 -1.26 -9.48
CA ARG A 46 -6.38 -0.13 -9.71
C ARG A 46 -5.44 0.07 -8.54
N LEU A 47 -4.17 0.34 -8.84
CA LEU A 47 -3.15 0.67 -7.87
C LEU A 47 -3.04 2.19 -7.69
N VAL A 48 -3.44 2.67 -6.53
CA VAL A 48 -3.34 4.08 -6.15
C VAL A 48 -2.16 4.25 -5.19
N LEU A 49 -1.09 4.86 -5.69
CA LEU A 49 0.14 5.09 -4.95
C LEU A 49 0.09 6.43 -4.21
N LEU A 50 0.24 6.40 -2.88
CA LEU A 50 0.45 7.60 -2.09
C LEU A 50 1.94 7.91 -1.97
N SER A 51 2.35 9.06 -2.48
CA SER A 51 3.74 9.50 -2.49
C SER A 51 3.87 11.01 -2.33
N THR A 52 4.91 11.45 -1.64
CA THR A 52 5.29 12.87 -1.55
C THR A 52 5.77 13.45 -2.88
N ARG A 53 6.06 12.60 -3.87
CA ARG A 53 6.47 12.99 -5.24
C ARG A 53 5.30 13.17 -6.20
N ALA A 54 4.05 12.97 -5.74
CA ALA A 54 2.87 13.10 -6.58
C ALA A 54 2.35 14.54 -6.64
N ALA A 55 1.69 14.91 -7.74
CA ALA A 55 1.14 16.25 -7.94
C ALA A 55 -0.35 16.36 -7.56
N THR A 56 -1.10 15.27 -7.64
CA THR A 56 -2.56 15.28 -7.40
C THR A 56 -2.86 15.05 -5.93
N ALA A 57 -3.60 15.95 -5.28
CA ALA A 57 -4.06 15.73 -3.92
C ALA A 57 -5.05 14.56 -3.87
N TYR A 58 -4.99 13.76 -2.80
CA TYR A 58 -5.92 12.63 -2.64
C TYR A 58 -7.39 13.07 -2.57
N THR A 59 -7.66 14.30 -2.15
CA THR A 59 -9.00 14.89 -2.05
C THR A 59 -9.64 15.15 -3.41
N ASP A 60 -8.82 15.27 -4.46
CA ASP A 60 -9.28 15.57 -5.82
C ASP A 60 -9.39 14.28 -6.66
N PHE A 61 -9.20 13.12 -6.04
CA PHE A 61 -9.22 11.82 -6.71
C PHE A 61 -10.51 11.05 -6.45
N ALA A 62 -11.08 10.50 -7.52
CA ALA A 62 -12.27 9.65 -7.45
C ALA A 62 -11.88 8.18 -7.18
N PHE A 63 -11.94 7.80 -5.92
CA PHE A 63 -11.74 6.41 -5.50
C PHE A 63 -12.90 5.51 -5.94
N ALA A 64 -12.56 4.26 -6.25
CA ALA A 64 -13.49 3.17 -6.47
C ALA A 64 -13.31 2.09 -5.39
N ASP A 65 -14.36 1.31 -5.13
CA ASP A 65 -14.39 0.32 -4.04
C ASP A 65 -13.27 -0.74 -4.12
N ALA A 66 -12.79 -1.03 -5.34
CA ALA A 66 -11.76 -2.04 -5.60
C ALA A 66 -10.33 -1.46 -5.66
N ASP A 67 -10.16 -0.16 -5.40
CA ASP A 67 -8.84 0.47 -5.45
C ASP A 67 -7.93 -0.04 -4.34
N ILE A 68 -6.67 -0.27 -4.71
CA ILE A 68 -5.61 -0.65 -3.78
C ILE A 68 -4.81 0.58 -3.44
N LEU A 69 -4.82 0.99 -2.18
CA LEU A 69 -3.97 2.07 -1.67
C LEU A 69 -2.60 1.50 -1.31
N LEU A 70 -1.56 1.97 -1.99
CA LEU A 70 -0.18 1.58 -1.74
C LEU A 70 0.59 2.72 -1.07
N PHE A 71 1.23 2.40 0.05
CA PHE A 71 2.09 3.30 0.81
C PHE A 71 3.53 2.80 0.77
N GLY A 72 4.46 3.73 0.57
CA GLY A 72 5.89 3.43 0.61
C GLY A 72 6.45 3.23 2.00
N ARG A 73 7.73 2.86 2.03
CA ARG A 73 8.50 2.84 3.27
C ARG A 73 8.76 4.29 3.71
N GLU A 74 8.56 4.57 4.99
CA GLU A 74 8.75 5.91 5.56
C GLU A 74 10.14 6.50 5.28
N SER A 75 11.19 5.68 5.35
CA SER A 75 12.58 6.11 5.20
C SER A 75 13.12 6.10 3.77
N ALA A 76 12.55 5.29 2.88
CA ALA A 76 13.10 5.02 1.56
C ALA A 76 12.11 5.31 0.41
N GLY A 77 10.89 5.72 0.74
CA GLY A 77 9.82 5.92 -0.23
C GLY A 77 9.42 4.64 -0.95
N VAL A 78 8.95 4.82 -2.18
CA VAL A 78 8.54 3.77 -3.11
C VAL A 78 9.55 3.67 -4.26
N PRO A 79 10.01 2.46 -4.62
CA PRO A 79 10.90 2.26 -5.77
C PRO A 79 10.27 2.75 -7.08
N ASP A 80 11.09 3.28 -8.00
CA ASP A 80 10.60 3.81 -9.28
C ASP A 80 9.78 2.80 -10.12
N PRO A 81 10.09 1.49 -10.17
CA PRO A 81 9.25 0.52 -10.88
C PRO A 81 7.79 0.49 -10.40
N VAL A 82 7.55 0.76 -9.11
CA VAL A 82 6.20 0.83 -8.55
C VAL A 82 5.51 2.13 -8.94
N HIS A 83 6.27 3.22 -9.12
CA HIS A 83 5.74 4.48 -9.64
C HIS A 83 5.29 4.37 -11.10
N GLU A 84 5.94 3.52 -11.90
CA GLU A 84 5.62 3.31 -13.32
C GLU A 84 4.35 2.48 -13.53
N VAL A 85 4.10 1.51 -12.66
CA VAL A 85 2.93 0.61 -12.75
C VAL A 85 1.70 1.10 -11.98
N ALA A 86 1.82 2.18 -11.21
CA ALA A 86 0.72 2.77 -10.47
C ALA A 86 -0.28 3.45 -11.42
N ASP A 87 -1.55 3.07 -11.32
CA ASP A 87 -2.66 3.63 -12.09
C ASP A 87 -2.93 5.09 -11.70
N ALA A 88 -2.71 5.45 -10.43
CA ALA A 88 -2.79 6.81 -9.93
C ALA A 88 -1.69 7.09 -8.91
N ARG A 89 -1.24 8.35 -8.84
CA ARG A 89 -0.24 8.83 -7.89
C ARG A 89 -0.80 10.04 -7.16
N LEU A 90 -0.95 9.93 -5.85
CA LEU A 90 -1.60 10.93 -5.00
C LEU A 90 -0.65 11.43 -3.91
N ILE A 91 -0.81 12.70 -3.53
CA ILE A 91 -0.11 13.31 -2.40
C ILE A 91 -1.11 13.57 -1.27
N ILE A 92 -0.64 13.41 -0.04
CA ILE A 92 -1.32 13.92 1.15
C ILE A 92 -0.77 15.33 1.41
N PRO A 93 -1.56 16.39 1.23
CA PRO A 93 -1.10 17.74 1.52
C PRO A 93 -0.72 17.85 3.00
N MET A 94 0.51 18.26 3.27
CA MET A 94 0.99 18.56 4.61
C MET A 94 1.20 20.06 4.73
N GLN A 95 0.87 20.64 5.89
CA GLN A 95 1.18 22.04 6.17
C GLN A 95 2.70 22.21 6.25
N PRO A 96 3.28 23.25 5.62
CA PRO A 96 4.67 23.64 5.89
C PRO A 96 4.80 23.97 7.38
N GLY A 97 5.82 23.42 8.03
CA GLY A 97 6.16 23.74 9.42
C GLY A 97 6.79 25.10 9.60
#